data_AF-A0A539CYT5-F1
#
_entry.id   AF-A0A539CYT5-F1
#
_cell.length_a   1.000
_cell.length_b   1.000
_cell.length_c   1.000
_cell.angle_alpha   90.00
_cell.angle_beta   90.00
_cell.angle_gamma   90.00
#
_symmetry.space_group_name_H-M   'P 1'
#
loop_
_entity.id
_entity.type
_entity.pdbx_description
1 polymer ?
#
loop_
_entity_poly.entity_id
_entity_poly.type
_entity_poly.pdbx_seq_one_letter_code
_entity_poly.pdbx_strand_id
1 'polypeptide(L)' 'HNAAIAAIADRVVIFADGRVREVRENADKRLPGEISW' A
#
# COMPACT_ATOMS: atom_id res chain seq x y z
N HIS A 1 -8.07 3.07 7.20
CA HIS A 1 -8.38 3.54 5.82
C HIS A 1 -7.27 3.27 4.82
N ASN A 2 -6.14 3.99 4.83
CA ASN A 2 -5.15 3.86 3.74
C ASN A 2 -4.42 2.51 3.69
N ALA A 3 -4.35 1.78 4.81
CA ALA A 3 -3.74 0.46 4.87
C ALA A 3 -4.41 -0.55 3.93
N ALA A 4 -5.74 -0.47 3.76
CA ALA A 4 -6.47 -1.38 2.89
C ALA A 4 -6.19 -1.06 1.42
N ILE A 5 -6.27 0.21 1.03
CA ILE A 5 -5.93 0.66 -0.33
C ILE A 5 -4.48 0.31 -0.69
N ALA A 6 -3.56 0.47 0.25
CA ALA A 6 -2.16 0.10 0.07
C ALA A 6 -1.97 -1.39 -0.24
N ALA A 7 -2.90 -2.27 0.15
CA ALA A 7 -2.84 -3.71 -0.15
C ALA A 7 -3.30 -4.05 -1.59
N ILE A 8 -3.95 -3.12 -2.29
CA ILE A 8 -4.35 -3.29 -3.70
C ILE A 8 -3.20 -2.92 -4.64
N ALA A 9 -2.36 -1.97 -4.21
CA ALA A 9 -1.28 -1.43 -5.02
C ALA A 9 -0.21 -2.49 -5.33
N ASP A 10 0.42 -2.37 -6.49
CA ASP A 10 1.59 -3.18 -6.86
C ASP A 10 2.81 -2.85 -6.00
N ARG A 11 2.99 -1.55 -5.74
CA ARG A 11 4.05 -1.04 -4.89
C ARG A 11 3.51 0.10 -4.02
N VAL A 12 3.97 0.13 -2.78
CA VAL A 12 3.67 1.17 -1.80
C VAL A 12 4.96 1.90 -1.46
N VAL A 13 4.95 3.22 -1.57
CA VAL A 13 6.07 4.07 -1.18
C VAL A 13 5.66 4.85 0.06
N ILE A 14 6.36 4.64 1.17
CA ILE A 14 6.14 5.38 2.41
C ILE A 14 7.11 6.54 2.46
N PHE A 15 6.57 7.75 2.44
CA PHE A 15 7.32 8.99 2.57
C PHE A 15 7.06 9.61 3.94
N ALA A 16 8.13 9.91 4.67
CA ALA A 16 8.07 10.56 5.97
C ALA A 16 9.37 11.33 6.23
N ASP A 17 9.33 12.35 7.08
CA ASP A 17 10.50 13.18 7.43
C ASP A 17 11.20 13.81 6.21
N GLY A 18 10.43 14.14 5.16
CA GLY A 18 10.98 14.73 3.94
C GLY A 18 11.74 13.75 3.04
N ARG A 19 11.65 12.43 3.29
CA ARG A 19 12.34 11.41 2.49
C ARG A 19 11.51 10.13 2.30
N VAL A 20 11.91 9.33 1.32
CA VAL A 20 11.41 7.96 1.19
C VAL A 20 11.98 7.13 2.34
N ARG A 21 11.08 6.58 3.15
CA ARG A 21 11.40 5.70 4.29
C ARG A 21 11.42 4.24 3.88
N GLU A 22 10.45 3.82 3.06
CA GLU A 22 10.27 2.44 2.66
C GLU A 22 9.66 2.36 1.26
N VAL A 23 10.10 1.37 0.50
CA VAL A 23 9.44 0.95 -0.74
C VAL A 23 9.14 -0.53 -0.59
N ARG A 24 7.86 -0.89 -0.66
CA ARG A 24 7.40 -2.26 -0.55
C ARG A 24 6.62 -2.66 -1.78
N GLU A 25 6.98 -3.79 -2.37
CA GLU A 25 6.15 -4.46 -3.38
C GLU A 25 5.20 -5.42 -2.68
N ASN A 26 3.94 -5.44 -3.12
CA ASN A 26 2.99 -6.41 -2.62
C ASN A 26 3.05 -7.66 -3.51
N ALA A 27 3.60 -8.74 -2.97
CA ALA A 27 3.66 -10.03 -3.66
C ALA A 27 2.25 -10.58 -3.95
N ASP A 28 1.32 -10.38 -3.00
CA ASP A 28 -0.10 -10.70 -3.13
C ASP A 28 -0.92 -9.41 -3.02
N LYS A 29 -1.44 -8.97 -4.17
CA LYS A 29 -2.33 -7.80 -4.28
C LYS A 29 -3.76 -8.22 -3.97
N ARG A 30 -4.43 -7.49 -3.07
CA ARG A 30 -5.86 -7.68 -2.83
C ARG A 30 -6.69 -7.12 -3.96
N LEU A 31 -7.79 -7.79 -4.27
CA LEU A 31 -8.77 -7.30 -5.23
C LEU A 31 -9.59 -6.16 -4.60
N PRO A 32 -10.03 -5.16 -5.39
CA PRO A 32 -10.83 -4.06 -4.88
C PRO A 32 -12.08 -4.49 -4.10
N GLY A 33 -12.70 -5.61 -4.47
CA GLY A 33 -13.89 -6.15 -3.79
C GLY A 33 -13.63 -6.77 -2.41
N GLU A 34 -12.38 -6.98 -2.02
CA GLU A 34 -11.99 -7.59 -0.75
C GLU A 34 -11.71 -6.57 0.36
N ILE A 35 -11.94 -5.29 0.07
CA ILE A 35 -11.57 -4.15 0.91
C ILE A 35 -12.83 -3.65 1.62
N SER A 36 -12.85 -3.76 2.95
CA SER A 36 -13.86 -3.11 3.80
C SER A 36 -13.36 -1.77 4.29
N TRP A 37 -14.22 -0.75 4.23
CA TRP A 37 -13.93 0.61 4.70
C TRP A 37 -14.27 0.82 6.16
#